data_AF-A0A2E7JEE6-F1
#
_entry.id   AF-A0A2E7JEE6-F1
#
_cell.length_a   1.000
_cell.length_b   1.000
_cell.length_c   1.000
_cell.angle_alpha   90.00
_cell.angle_beta   90.00
_cell.angle_gamma   90.00
#
_symmetry.space_group_name_H-M   'P 1'
#
loop_
_entity.id
_entity.type
_entity.pdbx_description
1 polymer ?
#
loop_
_entity_poly.entity_id
_entity_poly.type
_entity_poly.pdbx_seq_one_letter_code
_entity_poly.pdbx_strand_id
1 'polypeptide(L)'
;MATPKVFISSTCFDLSEVREQLNKFVRSFGFDPILSEHGDVFYHPDLHTHDACVHEVSNCQLFILIVGGRFGGGYVKDKSKSITNAEYEAAKAANIPVFTYIRNSVLNNHHIYRENRNQKFIDKINFPAIEKQDDAESIFKFIDEVRRSPVNNAFEGFSNFNDIEVHLRKQWAGLFFEFLRTREVKTQIDATNHLLSNLKDSNGKLEALVKSLYRSSSPDEAKAEESISEIETYAITKKFFTEIFNLDGDIPIDIEIDQFSEDEEIKKIASITPENKSWVEYLIETGIFYTDDLGWDEGGRHLMFATGEYCLEIEASVKNKRPIYVNFEKGVRKSTLEQREKILNELLK
;
A
#
# COMPACT_ATOMS: atom_id res chain seq x y z
N MET A 1 -14.93 -17.42 -20.25
CA MET A 1 -14.75 -16.12 -19.56
C MET A 1 -14.01 -16.39 -18.26
N ALA A 2 -13.15 -15.48 -17.80
CA ALA A 2 -12.53 -15.65 -16.49
C ALA A 2 -13.61 -15.58 -15.41
N THR A 3 -13.73 -16.61 -14.59
CA THR A 3 -14.72 -16.72 -13.50
C THR A 3 -14.01 -16.53 -12.17
N PRO A 4 -14.49 -15.65 -11.28
CA PRO A 4 -13.91 -15.50 -9.95
C PRO A 4 -13.95 -16.83 -9.19
N LYS A 5 -12.80 -17.21 -8.64
CA LYS A 5 -12.65 -18.34 -7.72
C LYS A 5 -12.89 -17.89 -6.28
N VAL A 6 -13.72 -18.63 -5.55
CA VAL A 6 -14.07 -18.35 -4.15
C VAL A 6 -13.62 -19.52 -3.28
N PHE A 7 -12.61 -19.31 -2.44
CA PHE A 7 -12.14 -20.34 -1.53
C PHE A 7 -13.05 -20.41 -0.29
N ILE A 8 -13.57 -21.60 0.03
CA ILE A 8 -14.43 -21.81 1.21
C ILE A 8 -13.67 -22.60 2.27
N SER A 9 -13.12 -21.88 3.25
CA SER A 9 -12.32 -22.44 4.34
C SER A 9 -13.16 -22.67 5.60
N SER A 10 -13.18 -23.90 6.10
CA SER A 10 -13.79 -24.27 7.38
C SER A 10 -13.35 -25.67 7.80
N THR A 11 -13.72 -26.08 9.01
CA THR A 11 -13.75 -27.51 9.35
C THR A 11 -14.81 -28.23 8.50
N CYS A 12 -14.51 -29.45 8.04
CA CYS A 12 -15.35 -30.14 7.05
C CYS A 12 -16.49 -30.98 7.68
N PHE A 13 -16.31 -31.52 8.88
CA PHE A 13 -17.27 -32.47 9.47
C PHE A 13 -18.51 -31.81 10.08
N ASP A 14 -18.35 -30.77 10.88
CA ASP A 14 -19.43 -30.11 11.64
C ASP A 14 -20.18 -29.03 10.84
N LEU A 15 -19.65 -28.66 9.67
CA LEU A 15 -20.16 -27.60 8.81
C LEU A 15 -20.51 -28.10 7.39
N SER A 16 -20.55 -29.42 7.17
CA SER A 16 -20.80 -30.02 5.85
C SER A 16 -22.06 -29.50 5.14
N GLU A 17 -23.18 -29.36 5.88
CA GLU A 17 -24.43 -28.81 5.32
C GLU A 17 -24.26 -27.36 4.84
N VAL A 18 -23.65 -26.51 5.67
CA VAL A 18 -23.41 -25.09 5.36
C VAL A 18 -22.44 -24.96 4.19
N ARG A 19 -21.42 -25.81 4.11
CA ARG A 19 -20.44 -25.84 3.01
C ARG A 19 -21.11 -26.20 1.69
N GLU A 20 -21.98 -27.21 1.67
CA GLU A 20 -22.72 -27.62 0.48
C GLU A 20 -23.71 -26.55 0.01
N GLN A 21 -24.36 -25.86 0.96
CA GLN A 21 -25.22 -24.73 0.63
C GLN A 21 -24.42 -23.54 0.07
N LEU A 22 -23.24 -23.24 0.64
CA LEU A 22 -22.33 -22.24 0.09
C LEU A 22 -21.82 -22.60 -1.30
N ASN A 23 -21.45 -23.86 -1.55
CA ASN A 23 -21.07 -24.35 -2.87
C ASN A 23 -22.15 -24.04 -3.92
N LYS A 24 -23.41 -24.39 -3.63
CA LYS A 24 -24.56 -24.07 -4.51
C LYS A 24 -24.76 -22.56 -4.69
N PHE A 25 -24.67 -21.81 -3.61
CA PHE A 25 -24.83 -20.36 -3.63
C PHE A 25 -23.78 -19.68 -4.48
N VAL A 26 -22.50 -19.98 -4.30
CA VAL A 26 -21.39 -19.43 -5.09
C VAL A 26 -21.59 -19.75 -6.58
N ARG A 27 -21.93 -21.00 -6.92
CA ARG A 27 -22.22 -21.40 -8.30
C ARG A 27 -23.42 -20.65 -8.90
N SER A 28 -24.42 -20.31 -8.09
CA SER A 28 -25.59 -19.55 -8.56
C SER A 28 -25.26 -18.14 -9.06
N PHE A 29 -24.12 -17.57 -8.65
CA PHE A 29 -23.59 -16.30 -9.16
C PHE A 29 -22.70 -16.46 -10.40
N GLY A 30 -22.46 -17.70 -10.86
CA GLY A 30 -21.51 -17.99 -11.93
C GLY A 30 -20.05 -17.93 -11.49
N PHE A 31 -19.79 -17.95 -10.17
CA PHE A 31 -18.44 -18.05 -9.60
C PHE A 31 -18.06 -19.52 -9.41
N ASP A 32 -16.75 -19.77 -9.28
CA ASP A 32 -16.21 -21.11 -9.08
C ASP A 32 -15.85 -21.31 -7.60
N PRO A 33 -16.63 -22.09 -6.81
CA PRO A 33 -16.26 -22.39 -5.45
C PRO A 33 -15.14 -23.42 -5.40
N ILE A 34 -14.15 -23.17 -4.55
CA ILE A 34 -13.03 -24.10 -4.30
C ILE A 34 -13.20 -24.68 -2.90
N LEU A 35 -13.45 -26.00 -2.83
CA LEU A 35 -13.53 -26.77 -1.58
C LEU A 35 -12.49 -27.90 -1.60
N SER A 36 -11.72 -28.05 -0.52
CA SER A 36 -10.65 -29.05 -0.43
C SER A 36 -11.17 -30.50 -0.51
N GLU A 37 -12.35 -30.78 0.05
CA GLU A 37 -12.96 -32.11 0.06
C GLU A 37 -13.64 -32.51 -1.28
N HIS A 38 -13.91 -31.56 -2.16
CA HIS A 38 -14.54 -31.81 -3.46
C HIS A 38 -13.52 -32.12 -4.57
N GLY A 39 -12.23 -32.10 -4.25
CA GLY A 39 -11.16 -32.31 -5.23
C GLY A 39 -10.87 -31.09 -6.11
N ASP A 40 -11.34 -29.90 -5.71
CA ASP A 40 -11.11 -28.65 -6.43
C ASP A 40 -9.68 -28.10 -6.25
N VAL A 41 -8.89 -28.73 -5.37
CA VAL A 41 -7.48 -28.41 -5.10
C VAL A 41 -6.59 -29.42 -5.80
N PHE A 42 -5.61 -28.95 -6.57
CA PHE A 42 -4.60 -29.83 -7.15
C PHE A 42 -3.60 -30.30 -6.09
N TYR A 43 -3.67 -31.58 -5.74
CA TYR A 43 -2.74 -32.20 -4.81
C TYR A 43 -1.48 -32.70 -5.55
N HIS A 44 -0.44 -31.87 -5.60
CA HIS A 44 0.84 -32.26 -6.19
C HIS A 44 1.42 -33.48 -5.43
N PRO A 45 1.85 -34.56 -6.10
CA PRO A 45 2.35 -35.77 -5.43
C PRO A 45 3.54 -35.53 -4.49
N ASP A 46 4.34 -34.51 -4.79
CA ASP A 46 5.51 -34.12 -3.99
C ASP A 46 5.19 -33.16 -2.82
N LEU A 47 3.94 -32.71 -2.68
CA LEU A 47 3.53 -31.78 -1.63
C LEU A 47 2.58 -32.43 -0.63
N HIS A 48 2.64 -31.98 0.62
CA HIS A 48 1.63 -32.36 1.61
C HIS A 48 0.29 -31.71 1.24
N THR A 49 -0.84 -32.40 1.51
CA THR A 49 -2.19 -31.91 1.16
C THR A 49 -2.47 -30.53 1.74
N HIS A 50 -2.01 -30.27 2.97
CA HIS A 50 -2.16 -28.95 3.61
C HIS A 50 -1.44 -27.85 2.84
N ASP A 51 -0.26 -28.13 2.29
CA ASP A 51 0.50 -27.15 1.50
C ASP A 51 -0.18 -26.86 0.16
N ALA A 52 -0.77 -27.89 -0.46
CA ALA A 52 -1.56 -27.72 -1.66
C ALA A 52 -2.80 -26.83 -1.42
N CYS A 53 -3.53 -27.03 -0.31
CA CYS A 53 -4.66 -26.18 0.05
C CYS A 53 -4.24 -24.72 0.26
N VAL A 54 -3.18 -24.49 1.04
CA VAL A 54 -2.64 -23.15 1.31
C VAL A 54 -2.17 -22.48 0.01
N HIS A 55 -1.57 -23.24 -0.91
CA HIS A 55 -1.17 -22.71 -2.21
C HIS A 55 -2.36 -22.29 -3.08
N GLU A 56 -3.42 -23.10 -3.14
CA GLU A 56 -4.59 -22.79 -3.97
C GLU A 56 -5.34 -21.53 -3.50
N VAL A 57 -5.23 -21.16 -2.22
CA VAL A 57 -5.77 -19.87 -1.71
C VAL A 57 -5.26 -18.70 -2.55
N SER A 58 -3.98 -18.69 -2.93
CA SER A 58 -3.39 -17.59 -3.71
C SER A 58 -3.94 -17.47 -5.13
N ASN A 59 -4.57 -18.54 -5.66
CA ASN A 59 -5.21 -18.53 -6.97
C ASN A 59 -6.66 -18.01 -6.92
N CYS A 60 -7.19 -17.71 -5.73
CA CYS A 60 -8.57 -17.29 -5.52
C CYS A 60 -8.71 -15.76 -5.47
N GLN A 61 -9.91 -15.26 -5.79
CA GLN A 61 -10.22 -13.82 -5.76
C GLN A 61 -11.03 -13.43 -4.51
N LEU A 62 -11.71 -14.39 -3.89
CA LEU A 62 -12.47 -14.19 -2.66
C LEU A 62 -12.21 -15.34 -1.70
N PHE A 63 -12.29 -15.06 -0.41
CA PHE A 63 -12.14 -16.05 0.64
C PHE A 63 -13.33 -15.97 1.60
N ILE A 64 -13.96 -17.11 1.88
CA ILE A 64 -15.02 -17.24 2.88
C ILE A 64 -14.49 -18.11 4.00
N LEU A 65 -14.41 -17.54 5.20
CA LEU A 65 -13.99 -18.23 6.42
C LEU A 65 -15.22 -18.58 7.25
N ILE A 66 -15.38 -19.84 7.63
CA ILE A 66 -16.43 -20.28 8.56
C ILE A 66 -15.79 -20.92 9.78
N VAL A 67 -16.06 -20.36 10.96
CA VAL A 67 -15.53 -20.84 12.24
C VAL A 67 -16.64 -21.56 13.02
N GLY A 68 -16.41 -22.86 13.24
CA GLY A 68 -17.27 -23.77 14.00
C GLY A 68 -16.74 -24.09 15.39
N GLY A 69 -17.27 -25.17 15.97
CA GLY A 69 -16.91 -25.65 17.31
C GLY A 69 -15.69 -26.58 17.36
N ARG A 70 -15.05 -26.79 16.20
CA ARG A 70 -13.93 -27.71 16.02
C ARG A 70 -12.69 -26.93 15.61
N PHE A 71 -11.53 -27.34 16.11
CA PHE A 71 -10.24 -26.79 15.68
C PHE A 71 -9.82 -27.31 14.31
N GLY A 72 -10.14 -28.58 14.01
CA GLY A 72 -9.78 -29.21 12.73
C GLY A 72 -8.44 -29.94 12.77
N GLY A 73 -7.81 -30.08 11.60
CA GLY A 73 -6.50 -30.72 11.47
C GLY A 73 -5.38 -29.74 11.78
N GLY A 74 -4.42 -30.16 12.61
CA GLY A 74 -3.21 -29.37 12.87
C GLY A 74 -2.37 -29.21 11.60
N TYR A 75 -1.87 -28.00 11.36
CA TYR A 75 -1.03 -27.71 10.20
C TYR A 75 0.33 -28.41 10.36
N VAL A 76 0.84 -29.01 9.27
CA VAL A 76 2.02 -29.89 9.36
C VAL A 76 3.29 -29.09 9.66
N LYS A 77 3.41 -27.88 9.09
CA LYS A 77 4.57 -27.01 9.30
C LYS A 77 4.56 -26.34 10.67
N ASP A 78 3.38 -26.05 11.20
CA ASP A 78 3.21 -25.46 12.53
C ASP A 78 2.03 -26.11 13.25
N LYS A 79 2.33 -27.06 14.14
CA LYS A 79 1.32 -27.80 14.90
C LYS A 79 0.53 -26.94 15.88
N SER A 80 0.96 -25.70 16.15
CA SER A 80 0.20 -24.77 16.98
C SER A 80 -1.00 -24.16 16.26
N LYS A 81 -1.04 -24.26 14.92
CA LYS A 81 -2.10 -23.73 14.07
C LYS A 81 -2.93 -24.84 13.44
N SER A 82 -4.19 -24.55 13.14
CA SER A 82 -4.99 -25.43 12.28
C SER A 82 -4.67 -25.17 10.81
N ILE A 83 -5.03 -26.10 9.92
CA ILE A 83 -4.98 -25.85 8.47
C ILE A 83 -5.82 -24.62 8.07
N THR A 84 -6.99 -24.43 8.69
CA THR A 84 -7.88 -23.29 8.46
C THR A 84 -7.20 -21.97 8.83
N ASN A 85 -6.42 -21.95 9.92
CA ASN A 85 -5.61 -20.78 10.30
C ASN A 85 -4.56 -20.48 9.23
N ALA A 86 -3.84 -21.49 8.74
CA ALA A 86 -2.83 -21.32 7.71
C ALA A 86 -3.42 -20.83 6.38
N GLU A 87 -4.60 -21.34 6.00
CA GLU A 87 -5.35 -20.86 4.83
C GLU A 87 -5.76 -19.39 4.97
N TYR A 88 -6.24 -18.97 6.15
CA TYR A 88 -6.57 -17.57 6.43
C TYR A 88 -5.35 -16.65 6.38
N GLU A 89 -4.21 -17.07 6.93
CA GLU A 89 -2.96 -16.32 6.86
C GLU A 89 -2.49 -16.14 5.42
N ALA A 90 -2.61 -17.17 4.59
CA ALA A 90 -2.28 -17.08 3.17
C ALA A 90 -3.22 -16.13 2.42
N ALA A 91 -4.51 -16.14 2.71
CA ALA A 91 -5.48 -15.21 2.11
C ALA A 91 -5.14 -13.75 2.46
N LYS A 92 -4.77 -13.49 3.72
CA LYS A 92 -4.30 -12.18 4.17
C LYS A 92 -3.03 -11.74 3.48
N ALA A 93 -2.02 -12.61 3.41
CA ALA A 93 -0.75 -12.31 2.76
C ALA A 93 -0.93 -11.97 1.27
N ALA A 94 -1.90 -12.61 0.61
CA ALA A 94 -2.25 -12.34 -0.78
C ALA A 94 -3.21 -11.14 -0.97
N ASN A 95 -3.57 -10.40 0.09
CA ASN A 95 -4.56 -9.31 0.07
C ASN A 95 -5.91 -9.71 -0.52
N ILE A 96 -6.33 -10.97 -0.33
CA ILE A 96 -7.62 -11.47 -0.80
C ILE A 96 -8.72 -10.97 0.16
N PRO A 97 -9.84 -10.42 -0.33
CA PRO A 97 -10.98 -10.07 0.53
C PRO A 97 -11.51 -11.28 1.29
N VAL A 98 -11.64 -11.15 2.62
CA VAL A 98 -12.10 -12.23 3.50
C VAL A 98 -13.46 -11.90 4.10
N PHE A 99 -14.43 -12.80 3.92
CA PHE A 99 -15.71 -12.77 4.61
C PHE A 99 -15.75 -13.83 5.70
N THR A 100 -15.72 -13.41 6.96
CA THR A 100 -15.70 -14.33 8.10
C THR A 100 -17.07 -14.50 8.73
N TYR A 101 -17.43 -15.76 9.01
CA TYR A 101 -18.68 -16.14 9.66
C TYR A 101 -18.38 -17.07 10.84
N ILE A 102 -18.91 -16.75 12.00
CA ILE A 102 -18.67 -17.52 13.23
C ILE A 102 -20.01 -18.02 13.77
N ARG A 103 -20.10 -19.31 14.12
CA ARG A 103 -21.35 -19.85 14.66
C ARG A 103 -21.72 -19.13 15.96
N ASN A 104 -22.97 -18.71 16.09
CA ASN A 104 -23.44 -17.94 17.26
C ASN A 104 -23.20 -18.67 18.60
N SER A 105 -23.34 -20.00 18.63
CA SER A 105 -23.04 -20.79 19.82
C SER A 105 -21.55 -20.69 20.25
N VAL A 106 -20.64 -20.58 19.28
CA VAL A 106 -19.20 -20.42 19.52
C VAL A 106 -18.89 -18.99 19.95
N LEU A 107 -19.51 -17.99 19.33
CA LEU A 107 -19.39 -16.59 19.75
C LEU A 107 -19.85 -16.36 21.19
N ASN A 108 -20.96 -16.99 21.60
CA ASN A 108 -21.44 -16.90 22.97
C ASN A 108 -20.43 -17.47 23.98
N ASN A 109 -19.84 -18.63 23.66
CA ASN A 109 -18.79 -19.24 24.48
C ASN A 109 -17.51 -18.40 24.49
N HIS A 110 -17.12 -17.83 23.34
CA HIS A 110 -16.00 -16.90 23.23
C HIS A 110 -16.19 -15.66 24.09
N HIS A 111 -17.40 -15.11 24.13
CA HIS A 111 -17.73 -13.98 25.01
C HIS A 111 -17.52 -14.34 26.48
N ILE A 112 -18.06 -15.48 26.93
CA ILE A 112 -17.87 -15.97 28.31
C ILE A 112 -16.38 -16.15 28.61
N TYR A 113 -15.62 -16.76 27.71
CA TYR A 113 -14.18 -16.94 27.86
C TYR A 113 -13.46 -15.60 27.99
N ARG A 114 -13.76 -14.64 27.12
CA ARG A 114 -13.10 -13.33 27.08
C ARG A 114 -13.34 -12.50 28.35
N GLU A 115 -14.57 -12.49 28.86
CA GLU A 115 -14.91 -11.75 30.09
C GLU A 115 -14.28 -12.39 31.35
N ASN A 116 -14.03 -13.70 31.33
CA ASN A 116 -13.53 -14.46 32.48
C ASN A 116 -12.06 -14.90 32.36
N ARG A 117 -11.33 -14.46 31.32
CA ARG A 117 -9.96 -14.93 31.00
C ARG A 117 -8.93 -14.78 32.14
N ASN A 118 -9.17 -13.85 33.07
CA ASN A 118 -8.27 -13.60 34.21
C ASN A 118 -8.67 -14.37 35.48
N GLN A 119 -9.73 -15.19 35.41
CA GLN A 119 -10.28 -15.88 36.57
C GLN A 119 -9.75 -17.32 36.66
N LYS A 120 -9.38 -17.75 37.87
CA LYS A 120 -8.83 -19.10 38.13
C LYS A 120 -9.80 -20.26 37.82
N PHE A 121 -11.07 -19.98 37.59
CA PHE A 121 -12.08 -21.00 37.29
C PHE A 121 -12.29 -21.23 35.80
N ILE A 122 -11.67 -20.43 34.92
CA ILE A 122 -11.85 -20.54 33.46
C ILE A 122 -11.51 -21.94 32.95
N ASP A 123 -10.44 -22.54 33.47
CA ASP A 123 -9.98 -23.90 33.13
C ASP A 123 -10.97 -25.00 33.56
N LYS A 124 -11.96 -24.65 34.40
CA LYS A 124 -13.00 -25.55 34.89
C LYS A 124 -14.34 -25.33 34.17
N ILE A 125 -14.45 -24.31 33.32
CA ILE A 125 -15.66 -24.05 32.55
C ILE A 125 -15.70 -25.02 31.37
N ASN A 126 -16.82 -25.72 31.24
CA ASN A 126 -17.10 -26.51 30.05
C ASN A 126 -17.79 -25.62 29.01
N PHE A 127 -17.25 -25.54 27.79
CA PHE A 127 -17.80 -24.78 26.68
C PHE A 127 -18.60 -25.71 25.75
N PRO A 128 -19.95 -25.73 25.82
CA PRO A 128 -20.75 -26.77 25.15
C PRO A 128 -20.72 -26.74 23.62
N ALA A 129 -20.44 -25.57 23.04
CA ALA A 129 -20.32 -25.38 21.60
C ALA A 129 -18.97 -25.83 21.04
N ILE A 130 -18.00 -26.17 21.90
CA ILE A 130 -16.69 -26.66 21.51
C ILE A 130 -16.67 -28.18 21.68
N GLU A 131 -16.25 -28.91 20.65
CA GLU A 131 -16.28 -30.37 20.70
C GLU A 131 -15.18 -30.95 21.60
N LYS A 132 -13.97 -30.40 21.52
CA LYS A 132 -12.83 -30.77 22.35
C LYS A 132 -12.43 -29.59 23.22
N GLN A 133 -12.56 -29.73 24.54
CA GLN A 133 -12.30 -28.61 25.45
C GLN A 133 -10.84 -28.15 25.42
N ASP A 134 -9.89 -29.05 25.16
CA ASP A 134 -8.46 -28.72 25.00
C ASP A 134 -8.20 -27.76 23.83
N ASP A 135 -9.08 -27.76 22.82
CA ASP A 135 -8.98 -26.91 21.63
C ASP A 135 -9.66 -25.53 21.82
N ALA A 136 -10.42 -25.34 22.90
CA ALA A 136 -11.25 -24.15 23.11
C ALA A 136 -10.41 -22.86 23.10
N GLU A 137 -9.29 -22.85 23.82
CA GLU A 137 -8.39 -21.70 23.87
C GLU A 137 -7.85 -21.34 22.48
N SER A 138 -7.45 -22.34 21.68
CA SER A 138 -6.93 -22.13 20.33
C SER A 138 -7.97 -21.56 19.37
N ILE A 139 -9.22 -22.07 19.43
CA ILE A 139 -10.33 -21.55 18.63
C ILE A 139 -10.65 -20.09 19.03
N PHE A 140 -10.69 -19.80 20.33
CA PHE A 140 -10.97 -18.46 20.83
C PHE A 140 -9.86 -17.46 20.49
N LYS A 141 -8.59 -17.88 20.58
CA LYS A 141 -7.44 -17.08 20.13
C LYS A 141 -7.52 -16.78 18.64
N PHE A 142 -7.93 -17.74 17.81
CA PHE A 142 -8.12 -17.50 16.39
C PHE A 142 -9.21 -16.47 16.09
N ILE A 143 -10.35 -16.53 16.80
CA ILE A 143 -11.41 -15.52 16.68
C ILE A 143 -10.90 -14.13 17.08
N ASP A 144 -10.11 -14.03 18.15
CA ASP A 144 -9.47 -12.78 18.56
C ASP A 144 -8.46 -12.26 17.52
N GLU A 145 -7.70 -13.16 16.90
CA GLU A 145 -6.74 -12.84 15.85
C GLU A 145 -7.43 -12.23 14.63
N VAL A 146 -8.51 -12.85 14.15
CA VAL A 146 -9.32 -12.33 13.03
C VAL A 146 -9.83 -10.92 13.37
N ARG A 147 -10.38 -10.73 14.58
CA ARG A 147 -10.91 -9.43 15.02
C ARG A 147 -9.84 -8.34 15.13
N ARG A 148 -8.61 -8.68 15.54
CA ARG A 148 -7.51 -7.73 15.74
C ARG A 148 -6.73 -7.40 14.47
N SER A 149 -6.99 -8.10 13.36
CA SER A 149 -6.37 -7.80 12.08
C SER A 149 -6.62 -6.33 11.67
N PRO A 150 -5.64 -5.62 11.07
CA PRO A 150 -5.83 -4.23 10.65
C PRO A 150 -6.82 -4.09 9.48
N VAL A 151 -6.90 -5.11 8.64
CA VAL A 151 -7.80 -5.22 7.49
C VAL A 151 -8.48 -6.59 7.50
N ASN A 152 -9.61 -6.74 6.79
CA ASN A 152 -10.36 -8.01 6.71
C ASN A 152 -10.74 -8.59 8.08
N ASN A 153 -11.11 -7.71 9.02
CA ASN A 153 -11.37 -8.05 10.42
C ASN A 153 -12.86 -8.09 10.80
N ALA A 154 -13.74 -7.79 9.84
CA ALA A 154 -15.17 -7.98 10.01
C ALA A 154 -15.51 -9.48 10.04
N PHE A 155 -16.27 -9.89 11.04
CA PHE A 155 -16.92 -11.19 11.07
C PHE A 155 -18.38 -11.01 11.49
N GLU A 156 -19.23 -11.91 11.03
CA GLU A 156 -20.64 -11.94 11.39
C GLU A 156 -21.01 -13.25 12.07
N GLY A 157 -21.94 -13.17 13.02
CA GLY A 157 -22.52 -14.32 13.67
C GLY A 157 -23.55 -15.01 12.79
N PHE A 158 -23.57 -16.34 12.75
CA PHE A 158 -24.62 -17.09 12.04
C PHE A 158 -25.22 -18.21 12.90
N SER A 159 -26.52 -18.44 12.74
CA SER A 159 -27.23 -19.58 13.30
C SER A 159 -27.55 -20.63 12.24
N ASN A 160 -27.81 -20.18 11.01
CA ASN A 160 -28.12 -21.02 9.86
C ASN A 160 -27.50 -20.42 8.59
N PHE A 161 -27.57 -21.14 7.47
CA PHE A 161 -27.00 -20.69 6.20
C PHE A 161 -27.68 -19.44 5.62
N ASN A 162 -28.98 -19.25 5.84
CA ASN A 162 -29.69 -18.07 5.31
C ASN A 162 -29.12 -16.77 5.89
N ASP A 163 -28.63 -16.77 7.13
CA ASP A 163 -27.94 -15.62 7.72
C ASP A 163 -26.67 -15.26 6.91
N ILE A 164 -25.88 -16.27 6.54
CA ILE A 164 -24.68 -16.12 5.72
C ILE A 164 -25.05 -15.64 4.32
N GLU A 165 -26.05 -16.25 3.69
CA GLU A 165 -26.53 -15.92 2.35
C GLU A 165 -26.97 -14.45 2.26
N VAL A 166 -27.86 -14.02 3.16
CA VAL A 166 -28.38 -12.65 3.18
C VAL A 166 -27.24 -11.65 3.36
N HIS A 167 -26.28 -11.95 4.22
CA HIS A 167 -25.11 -11.09 4.43
C HIS A 167 -24.19 -11.06 3.19
N LEU A 168 -23.79 -12.22 2.64
CA LEU A 168 -22.92 -12.30 1.45
C LEU A 168 -23.53 -11.56 0.26
N ARG A 169 -24.84 -11.71 0.02
CA ARG A 169 -25.54 -10.98 -1.06
C ARG A 169 -25.36 -9.46 -0.94
N LYS A 170 -25.48 -8.92 0.27
CA LYS A 170 -25.27 -7.49 0.53
C LYS A 170 -23.81 -7.09 0.31
N GLN A 171 -22.87 -7.88 0.84
CA GLN A 171 -21.44 -7.59 0.71
C GLN A 171 -20.99 -7.61 -0.76
N TRP A 172 -21.41 -8.62 -1.53
CA TRP A 172 -21.05 -8.73 -2.94
C TRP A 172 -21.73 -7.66 -3.80
N ALA A 173 -22.97 -7.26 -3.48
CA ALA A 173 -23.59 -6.09 -4.10
C ALA A 173 -22.79 -4.81 -3.82
N GLY A 174 -22.29 -4.65 -2.60
CA GLY A 174 -21.40 -3.55 -2.21
C GLY A 174 -20.08 -3.55 -3.00
N LEU A 175 -19.40 -4.69 -3.09
CA LEU A 175 -18.19 -4.84 -3.91
C LEU A 175 -18.44 -4.49 -5.37
N PHE A 176 -19.56 -4.97 -5.94
CA PHE A 176 -19.89 -4.67 -7.33
C PHE A 176 -20.22 -3.19 -7.54
N PHE A 177 -20.95 -2.57 -6.61
CA PHE A 177 -21.22 -1.13 -6.64
C PHE A 177 -19.92 -0.31 -6.57
N GLU A 178 -19.01 -0.66 -5.66
CA GLU A 178 -17.70 -0.01 -5.55
C GLU A 178 -16.86 -0.19 -6.82
N PHE A 179 -16.87 -1.38 -7.42
CA PHE A 179 -16.21 -1.65 -8.70
C PHE A 179 -16.75 -0.75 -9.81
N LEU A 180 -18.08 -0.60 -9.93
CA LEU A 180 -18.70 0.27 -10.94
C LEU A 180 -18.33 1.75 -10.72
N ARG A 181 -18.35 2.22 -9.46
CA ARG A 181 -17.96 3.59 -9.11
C ARG A 181 -16.49 3.85 -9.39
N THR A 182 -15.62 2.92 -9.02
CA THR A 182 -14.16 3.03 -9.25
C THR A 182 -13.83 3.06 -10.73
N ARG A 183 -14.59 2.33 -11.55
CA ARG A 183 -14.46 2.38 -13.02
C ARG A 183 -14.80 3.76 -13.59
N GLU A 184 -15.85 4.40 -13.08
CA GLU A 184 -16.23 5.76 -13.48
C GLU A 184 -15.11 6.76 -13.14
N VAL A 185 -14.63 6.72 -11.89
CA VAL A 185 -13.53 7.58 -11.42
C VAL A 185 -12.25 7.35 -12.23
N LYS A 186 -11.88 6.09 -12.49
CA LYS A 186 -10.71 5.75 -13.31
C LYS A 186 -10.82 6.33 -14.72
N THR A 187 -12.01 6.26 -15.33
CA THR A 187 -12.24 6.84 -16.67
C THR A 187 -12.06 8.35 -16.66
N GLN A 188 -12.50 9.04 -15.60
CA GLN A 188 -12.28 10.48 -15.44
C GLN A 188 -10.80 10.81 -15.23
N ILE A 189 -10.07 10.03 -14.43
CA ILE A 189 -8.62 10.20 -14.23
C ILE A 189 -7.87 10.00 -15.55
N ASP A 190 -8.20 8.97 -16.33
CA ASP A 190 -7.58 8.70 -17.62
C ASP A 190 -7.83 9.86 -18.61
N ALA A 191 -9.05 10.42 -18.62
CA ALA A 191 -9.38 11.60 -19.41
C ALA A 191 -8.59 12.84 -18.96
N THR A 192 -8.49 13.09 -17.65
CA THR A 192 -7.69 14.19 -17.10
C THR A 192 -6.20 14.04 -17.44
N ASN A 193 -5.64 12.85 -17.29
CA ASN A 193 -4.24 12.57 -17.63
C ASN A 193 -3.97 12.80 -19.13
N HIS A 194 -4.92 12.43 -19.99
CA HIS A 194 -4.82 12.72 -21.42
C HIS A 194 -4.86 14.22 -21.70
N LEU A 195 -5.72 14.98 -21.04
CA LEU A 195 -5.75 16.45 -21.15
C LEU A 195 -4.45 17.09 -20.66
N LEU A 196 -3.89 16.62 -19.54
CA LEU A 196 -2.61 17.08 -19.02
C LEU A 196 -1.46 16.79 -20.01
N SER A 197 -1.47 15.62 -20.65
CA SER A 197 -0.49 15.29 -21.70
C SER A 197 -0.62 16.25 -22.89
N ASN A 198 -1.84 16.52 -23.36
CA ASN A 198 -2.07 17.46 -24.46
C ASN A 198 -1.64 18.89 -24.11
N LEU A 199 -1.85 19.32 -22.86
CA LEU A 199 -1.38 20.60 -22.36
C LEU A 199 0.14 20.66 -22.33
N LYS A 200 0.81 19.61 -21.85
CA LYS A 200 2.28 19.51 -21.87
C LYS A 200 2.84 19.63 -23.29
N ASP A 201 2.23 18.92 -24.25
CA ASP A 201 2.66 18.97 -25.65
C ASP A 201 2.42 20.35 -26.28
N SER A 202 1.27 20.98 -25.97
CA SER A 202 0.95 22.33 -26.45
C SER A 202 1.90 23.37 -25.88
N ASN A 203 2.25 23.25 -24.59
CA ASN A 203 3.23 24.13 -23.95
C ASN A 203 4.62 23.97 -24.57
N GLY A 204 5.04 22.74 -24.89
CA GLY A 204 6.28 22.49 -25.62
C GLY A 204 6.30 23.11 -27.03
N LYS A 205 5.17 23.10 -27.75
CA LYS A 205 5.04 23.79 -29.05
C LYS A 205 5.13 25.31 -28.90
N LEU A 206 4.47 25.89 -27.89
CA LEU A 206 4.55 27.32 -27.59
C LEU A 206 5.99 27.71 -27.25
N GLU A 207 6.67 26.94 -26.41
CA GLU A 207 8.08 27.15 -26.07
C GLU A 207 8.97 27.13 -27.33
N ALA A 208 8.77 26.16 -28.24
CA ALA A 208 9.49 26.10 -29.50
C ALA A 208 9.23 27.31 -30.41
N LEU A 209 7.97 27.76 -30.52
CA LEU A 209 7.60 28.93 -31.29
C LEU A 209 8.21 30.21 -30.71
N VAL A 210 8.12 30.40 -29.39
CA VAL A 210 8.72 31.56 -28.69
C VAL A 210 10.24 31.59 -28.90
N LYS A 211 10.94 30.46 -28.74
CA LYS A 211 12.38 30.36 -29.05
C LYS A 211 12.67 30.71 -30.51
N SER A 212 11.85 30.23 -31.45
CA SER A 212 12.04 30.55 -32.87
C SER A 212 11.85 32.03 -33.21
N LEU A 213 10.87 32.70 -32.56
CA LEU A 213 10.63 34.14 -32.71
C LEU A 213 11.73 34.98 -32.08
N TYR A 214 12.25 34.55 -30.92
CA TYR A 214 13.34 35.24 -30.25
C TYR A 214 14.63 35.17 -31.07
N ARG A 215 14.94 34.00 -31.66
CA ARG A 215 16.04 33.84 -32.62
C ARG A 215 15.88 34.72 -33.86
N SER A 216 14.67 34.82 -34.42
CA SER A 216 14.45 35.58 -35.66
C SER A 216 14.39 37.11 -35.48
N SER A 217 14.10 37.59 -34.27
CA SER A 217 14.03 39.03 -33.95
C SER A 217 15.33 39.62 -33.41
N SER A 218 16.28 38.77 -33.00
CA SER A 218 17.56 39.20 -32.44
C SER A 218 18.62 39.36 -33.53
N PRO A 219 19.30 40.51 -33.64
CA PRO A 219 20.34 40.73 -34.66
C PRO A 219 21.67 39.98 -34.41
N ASP A 220 21.83 39.38 -33.23
CA ASP A 220 23.00 38.60 -32.80
C ASP A 220 22.54 37.22 -32.33
N GLU A 221 22.71 36.21 -33.18
CA GLU A 221 22.24 34.83 -32.94
C GLU A 221 22.95 34.18 -31.75
N ALA A 222 24.21 34.53 -31.48
CA ALA A 222 24.97 33.99 -30.37
C ALA A 222 24.43 34.47 -29.02
N LYS A 223 24.11 35.77 -28.90
CA LYS A 223 23.48 36.33 -27.70
C LYS A 223 22.07 35.79 -27.48
N ALA A 224 21.32 35.56 -28.56
CA ALA A 224 19.99 34.98 -28.46
C ALA A 224 20.03 33.57 -27.88
N GLU A 225 20.97 32.73 -28.32
CA GLU A 225 21.13 31.37 -27.82
C GLU A 225 21.66 31.34 -26.37
N GLU A 226 22.54 32.27 -26.00
CA GLU A 226 22.99 32.45 -24.61
C GLU A 226 21.82 32.78 -23.68
N SER A 227 20.98 33.76 -24.04
CA SER A 227 19.78 34.11 -23.25
C SER A 227 18.77 32.97 -23.15
N ILE A 228 18.56 32.19 -24.22
CA ILE A 228 17.70 31.00 -24.17
C ILE A 228 18.27 29.96 -23.19
N SER A 229 19.58 29.69 -23.27
CA SER A 229 20.27 28.75 -22.38
C SER A 229 20.20 29.18 -20.91
N GLU A 230 20.32 30.48 -20.63
CA GLU A 230 20.17 31.02 -19.27
C GLU A 230 18.76 30.78 -18.71
N ILE A 231 17.72 31.04 -19.52
CA ILE A 231 16.31 30.83 -19.13
C ILE A 231 16.02 29.35 -18.88
N GLU A 232 16.51 28.46 -19.75
CA GLU A 232 16.38 27.01 -19.58
C GLU A 232 17.08 26.53 -18.29
N THR A 233 18.30 27.02 -18.06
CA THR A 233 19.09 26.68 -16.88
C THR A 233 18.38 27.14 -15.60
N TYR A 234 17.83 28.36 -15.59
CA TYR A 234 17.02 28.88 -14.49
C TYR A 234 15.79 28.00 -14.23
N ALA A 235 15.04 27.66 -15.27
CA ALA A 235 13.82 26.86 -15.16
C ALA A 235 14.11 25.44 -14.63
N ILE A 236 15.16 24.77 -15.12
CA ILE A 236 15.55 23.44 -14.66
C ILE A 236 16.08 23.49 -13.22
N THR A 237 16.84 24.52 -12.87
CA THR A 237 17.33 24.75 -11.50
C THR A 237 16.17 24.97 -10.53
N LYS A 238 15.18 25.78 -10.91
CA LYS A 238 13.97 25.99 -10.10
C LYS A 238 13.21 24.69 -9.90
N LYS A 239 13.05 23.90 -10.98
CA LYS A 239 12.40 22.60 -10.92
C LYS A 239 13.10 21.62 -9.98
N PHE A 240 14.44 21.61 -9.94
CA PHE A 240 15.20 20.81 -8.98
C PHE A 240 14.80 21.15 -7.54
N PHE A 241 14.88 22.42 -7.15
CA PHE A 241 14.56 22.82 -5.78
C PHE A 241 13.08 22.60 -5.43
N THR A 242 12.16 22.88 -6.36
CA THR A 242 10.73 22.59 -6.15
C THR A 242 10.45 21.10 -5.98
N GLU A 243 11.09 20.23 -6.76
CA GLU A 243 10.97 18.77 -6.58
C GLU A 243 11.56 18.34 -5.23
N ILE A 244 12.71 18.91 -4.82
CA ILE A 244 13.34 18.61 -3.53
C ILE A 244 12.43 19.03 -2.35
N PHE A 245 11.77 20.18 -2.43
CA PHE A 245 10.91 20.67 -1.35
C PHE A 245 9.52 20.01 -1.31
N ASN A 246 9.03 19.40 -2.41
CA ASN A 246 7.71 18.76 -2.48
C ASN A 246 7.77 17.22 -2.57
N LEU A 247 8.79 16.61 -1.95
CA LEU A 247 9.13 15.21 -2.18
C LEU A 247 8.17 14.19 -1.55
N ASP A 248 7.25 14.62 -0.69
CA ASP A 248 6.29 13.73 -0.02
C ASP A 248 4.83 14.16 -0.28
N GLY A 249 4.04 13.20 -0.77
CA GLY A 249 2.90 13.46 -1.63
C GLY A 249 1.53 13.67 -0.98
N ASP A 250 1.41 13.83 0.34
CA ASP A 250 0.08 13.83 0.99
C ASP A 250 -0.10 14.78 2.19
N ILE A 251 0.88 15.65 2.49
CA ILE A 251 0.71 16.70 3.51
C ILE A 251 1.22 18.01 2.91
N PRO A 252 0.38 19.07 2.78
CA PRO A 252 0.88 20.40 2.49
C PRO A 252 1.86 20.75 3.61
N ILE A 253 3.14 20.79 3.26
CA ILE A 253 4.21 21.03 4.21
C ILE A 253 4.12 22.52 4.55
N ASP A 254 3.54 22.85 5.70
CA ASP A 254 3.87 24.10 6.38
C ASP A 254 5.28 23.89 6.94
N ILE A 255 6.27 23.98 6.06
CA ILE A 255 7.67 24.09 6.48
C ILE A 255 7.66 25.30 7.43
N GLU A 256 8.19 25.19 8.65
CA GLU A 256 8.61 26.38 9.41
C GLU A 256 9.81 26.99 8.66
N ILE A 257 9.55 27.59 7.48
CA ILE A 257 10.54 28.26 6.61
C ILE A 257 11.12 29.49 7.32
N ASP A 258 10.51 29.91 8.43
CA ASP A 258 10.95 31.03 9.25
C ASP A 258 12.44 30.93 9.65
N GLN A 259 13.00 29.72 9.77
CA GLN A 259 14.44 29.50 10.04
C GLN A 259 15.39 29.74 8.86
N PHE A 260 14.91 29.94 7.63
CA PHE A 260 15.73 30.20 6.43
C PHE A 260 15.32 31.50 5.70
N SER A 261 14.49 32.33 6.35
CA SER A 261 13.91 33.55 5.78
C SER A 261 14.88 34.75 5.73
N GLU A 262 16.02 34.66 6.42
CA GLU A 262 17.05 35.71 6.44
C GLU A 262 17.88 35.72 5.14
N ASP A 263 18.02 36.90 4.52
CA ASP A 263 18.78 37.11 3.28
C ASP A 263 20.24 36.59 3.33
N GLU A 264 20.87 36.61 4.51
CA GLU A 264 22.24 36.12 4.68
C GLU A 264 22.35 34.59 4.60
N GLU A 265 21.33 33.86 5.05
CA GLU A 265 21.34 32.39 5.02
C GLU A 265 21.08 31.88 3.61
N ILE A 266 20.14 32.49 2.88
CA ILE A 266 19.89 32.18 1.47
C ILE A 266 21.16 32.41 0.62
N LYS A 267 21.91 33.48 0.89
CA LYS A 267 23.19 33.75 0.23
C LYS A 267 24.25 32.70 0.55
N LYS A 268 24.34 32.26 1.81
CA LYS A 268 25.25 31.17 2.21
C LYS A 268 24.91 29.88 1.46
N ILE A 269 23.63 29.51 1.42
CA ILE A 269 23.13 28.34 0.70
C ILE A 269 23.47 28.46 -0.80
N ALA A 270 23.16 29.59 -1.44
CA ALA A 270 23.40 29.79 -2.87
C ALA A 270 24.89 29.78 -3.26
N SER A 271 25.77 30.20 -2.34
CA SER A 271 27.22 30.27 -2.53
C SER A 271 27.90 28.90 -2.68
N ILE A 272 27.22 27.83 -2.30
CA ILE A 272 27.76 26.48 -2.38
C ILE A 272 27.85 26.05 -3.83
N THR A 273 29.06 25.61 -4.21
CA THR A 273 29.36 25.20 -5.57
C THR A 273 28.88 23.76 -5.80
N PRO A 274 28.14 23.50 -6.89
CA PRO A 274 27.69 22.15 -7.26
C PRO A 274 28.75 21.33 -8.03
N GLU A 275 29.90 21.93 -8.34
CA GLU A 275 30.98 21.28 -9.10
C GLU A 275 31.54 20.05 -8.36
N ASN A 276 31.76 18.96 -9.11
CA ASN A 276 32.33 17.69 -8.62
C ASN A 276 31.57 17.01 -7.47
N LYS A 277 30.34 17.43 -7.17
CA LYS A 277 29.49 16.85 -6.13
C LYS A 277 28.35 16.05 -6.74
N SER A 278 27.96 14.96 -6.09
CA SER A 278 26.64 14.38 -6.30
C SER A 278 25.56 15.34 -5.78
N TRP A 279 24.33 15.21 -6.28
CA TRP A 279 23.24 16.05 -5.80
C TRP A 279 22.95 15.85 -4.31
N VAL A 280 23.24 14.66 -3.76
CA VAL A 280 23.12 14.35 -2.33
C VAL A 280 24.17 15.12 -1.52
N GLU A 281 25.44 15.04 -1.91
CA GLU A 281 26.52 15.80 -1.25
C GLU A 281 26.28 17.31 -1.33
N TYR A 282 25.79 17.79 -2.48
CA TYR A 282 25.41 19.19 -2.65
C TYR A 282 24.33 19.63 -1.65
N LEU A 283 23.26 18.85 -1.47
CA LEU A 283 22.19 19.14 -0.51
C LEU A 283 22.65 19.07 0.96
N ILE A 284 23.59 18.19 1.28
CA ILE A 284 24.15 18.11 2.64
C ILE A 284 24.98 19.36 2.93
N GLU A 285 25.81 19.77 1.97
CA GLU A 285 26.64 20.96 2.13
C GLU A 285 25.81 22.25 2.20
N THR A 286 24.60 22.28 1.61
CA THR A 286 23.69 23.42 1.75
C THR A 286 23.27 23.68 3.19
N GLY A 287 23.45 22.71 4.09
CA GLY A 287 23.02 22.82 5.49
C GLY A 287 21.49 22.78 5.65
N ILE A 288 20.76 22.73 4.53
CA ILE A 288 19.31 22.48 4.52
C ILE A 288 19.03 21.01 4.87
N PHE A 289 19.98 20.13 4.55
CA PHE A 289 19.87 18.70 4.82
C PHE A 289 21.09 18.18 5.59
N TYR A 290 20.88 17.16 6.41
CA TYR A 290 21.94 16.39 7.06
C TYR A 290 21.69 14.89 6.91
N THR A 291 22.70 14.07 7.15
CA THR A 291 22.53 12.61 7.15
C THR A 291 22.32 12.10 8.56
N ASP A 292 21.32 11.25 8.75
CA ASP A 292 21.12 10.51 10.00
C ASP A 292 20.96 9.00 9.74
N ASP A 293 21.37 8.21 10.72
CA ASP A 293 21.27 6.75 10.72
C ASP A 293 20.15 6.35 11.68
N LEU A 294 18.92 6.58 11.23
CA LEU A 294 17.72 6.16 11.95
C LEU A 294 17.68 4.63 11.92
N GLY A 295 18.24 3.98 12.95
CA GLY A 295 18.39 2.52 13.06
C GLY A 295 17.08 1.72 13.22
N TRP A 296 16.05 2.05 12.44
CA TRP A 296 14.71 1.48 12.45
C TRP A 296 14.54 0.35 11.43
N ASP A 297 15.41 0.26 10.41
CA ASP A 297 15.52 -0.86 9.46
C ASP A 297 17.01 -1.07 9.07
N GLU A 298 17.35 -2.25 8.53
CA GLU A 298 18.70 -2.80 8.29
C GLU A 298 19.72 -1.87 7.53
N GLY A 299 20.19 -0.80 8.16
CA GLY A 299 21.37 -0.04 7.73
C GLY A 299 21.17 1.02 6.63
N GLY A 300 19.95 1.50 6.40
CA GLY A 300 19.67 2.54 5.41
C GLY A 300 20.11 3.94 5.87
N ARG A 301 20.95 4.63 5.09
CA ARG A 301 21.27 6.06 5.36
C ARG A 301 20.05 6.93 5.03
N HIS A 302 19.76 7.95 5.82
CA HIS A 302 18.66 8.88 5.56
C HIS A 302 19.18 10.32 5.38
N LEU A 303 18.59 11.09 4.46
CA LEU A 303 18.79 12.52 4.29
C LEU A 303 17.66 13.25 5.02
N MET A 304 17.97 13.89 6.15
CA MET A 304 17.01 14.61 6.97
C MET A 304 17.01 16.10 6.65
N PHE A 305 15.84 16.72 6.68
CA PHE A 305 15.72 18.18 6.60
C PHE A 305 16.18 18.79 7.93
N ALA A 306 16.90 19.91 7.90
CA ALA A 306 17.54 20.53 9.05
C ALA A 306 16.58 20.91 10.19
N THR A 307 15.29 21.12 9.91
CA THR A 307 14.25 21.35 10.92
C THR A 307 13.89 20.11 11.74
N GLY A 308 14.39 18.92 11.36
CA GLY A 308 14.28 17.68 12.14
C GLY A 308 12.97 16.90 11.97
N GLU A 309 12.02 17.40 11.16
CA GLU A 309 10.69 16.79 11.03
C GLU A 309 10.57 15.76 9.90
N TYR A 310 11.55 15.68 8.99
CA TYR A 310 11.43 14.87 7.76
C TYR A 310 12.72 14.13 7.42
N CYS A 311 12.60 12.90 6.89
CA CYS A 311 13.72 12.09 6.44
C CYS A 311 13.45 11.46 5.07
N LEU A 312 14.49 11.36 4.24
CA LEU A 312 14.49 10.71 2.94
C LEU A 312 15.46 9.53 2.99
N GLU A 313 14.97 8.30 2.88
CA GLU A 313 15.82 7.12 2.84
C GLU A 313 16.68 7.12 1.56
N ILE A 314 18.00 7.04 1.72
CA ILE A 314 19.02 7.16 0.65
C ILE A 314 19.25 5.80 -0.07
N GLU A 315 18.79 4.67 0.49
CA GLU A 315 18.94 3.36 -0.17
C GLU A 315 17.88 3.07 -1.25
N ALA A 316 18.26 2.21 -2.21
CA ALA A 316 17.60 1.64 -3.41
C ALA A 316 16.58 2.48 -4.21
N SER A 317 15.67 3.18 -3.54
CA SER A 317 14.66 4.10 -4.09
C SER A 317 15.28 5.36 -4.73
N VAL A 318 16.42 5.84 -4.22
CA VAL A 318 17.07 7.09 -4.65
C VAL A 318 17.93 6.94 -5.91
N LYS A 319 18.48 5.74 -6.16
CA LYS A 319 19.14 5.43 -7.45
C LYS A 319 18.19 5.53 -8.65
N ASN A 320 16.87 5.54 -8.43
CA ASN A 320 15.86 5.51 -9.48
C ASN A 320 15.04 6.81 -9.66
N LYS A 321 15.27 7.89 -8.90
CA LYS A 321 14.66 9.20 -9.20
C LYS A 321 15.44 9.93 -10.30
N ARG A 322 15.43 9.34 -11.51
CA ARG A 322 16.01 9.91 -12.74
C ARG A 322 15.70 11.41 -12.94
N PRO A 323 14.49 11.92 -12.65
CA PRO A 323 14.19 13.35 -12.83
C PRO A 323 15.07 14.28 -11.99
N ILE A 324 15.27 13.98 -10.70
CA ILE A 324 16.06 14.82 -9.78
C ILE A 324 17.53 14.87 -10.23
N TYR A 325 18.11 13.71 -10.55
CA TYR A 325 19.47 13.64 -11.07
C TYR A 325 19.64 14.45 -12.37
N VAL A 326 18.70 14.32 -13.31
CA VAL A 326 18.74 15.06 -14.57
C VAL A 326 18.61 16.57 -14.34
N ASN A 327 17.73 16.99 -13.43
CA ASN A 327 17.54 18.41 -13.10
C ASN A 327 18.78 19.00 -12.41
N PHE A 328 19.47 18.24 -11.56
CA PHE A 328 20.75 18.65 -10.95
C PHE A 328 21.86 18.83 -12.00
N GLU A 329 22.05 17.82 -12.86
CA GLU A 329 23.13 17.83 -13.88
C GLU A 329 22.93 18.92 -14.94
N LYS A 330 21.68 19.14 -15.37
CA LYS A 330 21.37 20.09 -16.45
C LYS A 330 21.02 21.49 -15.96
N GLY A 331 20.54 21.63 -14.74
CA GLY A 331 20.17 22.92 -14.14
C GLY A 331 21.22 23.38 -13.14
N VAL A 332 21.20 22.81 -11.94
CA VAL A 332 21.98 23.29 -10.79
C VAL A 332 23.47 23.39 -11.12
N ARG A 333 24.08 22.37 -11.75
CA ARG A 333 25.50 22.39 -12.14
C ARG A 333 25.87 23.50 -13.13
N LYS A 334 24.92 23.95 -13.94
CA LYS A 334 25.13 25.01 -14.94
C LYS A 334 24.66 26.38 -14.47
N SER A 335 24.00 26.44 -13.31
CA SER A 335 23.43 27.67 -12.76
C SER A 335 24.49 28.63 -12.22
N THR A 336 24.21 29.93 -12.36
CA THR A 336 25.02 30.98 -11.72
C THR A 336 24.61 31.17 -10.26
N LEU A 337 25.48 31.83 -9.47
CA LEU A 337 25.19 32.19 -8.09
C LEU A 337 23.89 33.01 -7.97
N GLU A 338 23.74 34.04 -8.80
CA GLU A 338 22.56 34.93 -8.81
C GLU A 338 21.27 34.16 -9.13
N GLN A 339 21.33 33.20 -10.06
CA GLN A 339 20.19 32.35 -10.39
C GLN A 339 19.77 31.49 -9.19
N ARG A 340 20.74 30.86 -8.50
CA ARG A 340 20.45 30.06 -7.30
C ARG A 340 19.86 30.91 -6.18
N GLU A 341 20.45 32.08 -5.92
CA GLU A 341 19.98 33.01 -4.89
C GLU A 341 18.56 33.47 -5.16
N LYS A 342 18.24 33.84 -6.40
CA LYS A 342 16.90 34.27 -6.78
C LYS A 342 15.87 33.15 -6.63
N ILE A 343 16.20 31.92 -7.07
CA ILE A 343 15.31 30.76 -6.97
C ILE A 343 15.04 30.40 -5.51
N LEU A 344 16.07 30.38 -4.67
CA LEU A 344 15.94 30.08 -3.25
C LEU A 344 15.12 31.16 -2.53
N ASN A 345 15.32 32.44 -2.86
CA ASN A 345 14.46 33.52 -2.38
C ASN A 345 13.00 33.39 -2.80
N GLU A 346 12.70 32.85 -4.00
CA GLU A 346 11.32 32.63 -4.46
C GLU A 346 10.65 31.41 -3.81
N LEU A 347 11.42 30.47 -3.25
CA LEU A 347 10.92 29.20 -2.71
C LEU A 347 10.94 29.13 -1.17
N LEU A 348 11.84 29.88 -0.53
CA LEU A 348 12.06 29.90 0.92
C LEU A 348 11.61 31.22 1.58
N LYS A 349 10.94 32.10 0.85
CA LYS A 349 10.21 33.26 1.37
C LYS A 349 8.80 33.23 0.81
#